data_AF-A0ABD3UEF0-F1
#
_entry.id   AF-A0ABD3UEF0-F1
#
_cell.length_a   1.000
_cell.length_b   1.000
_cell.length_c   1.000
_cell.angle_alpha   90.00
_cell.angle_beta   90.00
_cell.angle_gamma   90.00
#
_symmetry.space_group_name_H-M   'P 1'
#
loop_
_entity.id
_entity.type
_entity.pdbx_description
1 polymer ?
#
loop_
_entity_poly.entity_id
_entity_poly.type
_entity_poly.pdbx_seq_one_letter_code
_entity_poly.pdbx_strand_id
1 'polypeptide(L)'
;MLARIAIVLLFALVEVKADYQQCLDDWSFGGGPNNLTYYKICELVGFLSNIEDSLDGLDNLDDIYALLNATYNQVLELDIDMDAWGQNLTNKLNDLYSKLNDILSLLQNSNNEEDSYRLVFRGTPGTGGDMFRAFTGEDTSHTTCSSSSPCAIWPPTDASIACCTKHYRNSTAFNGSNWADSVVKVKYVLFDNGIEVKSYVFNAIDSDIISWFTSYRLQDSTCCTCSTYDDHEPGDFSLEGSTMPPSISARRFQIVSEAHSCPNYKGLTVVVNAPSGTSPGCDFDRLPGPYPRILYSYGECGSKFNNRAQYGQADALGIFVMTKP
;
A
#
# COMPACT_ATOMS: atom_id res chain seq x y z
N MET A 1 7.11 6.29 4.39
CA MET A 1 6.78 6.17 5.82
C MET A 1 7.96 5.57 6.59
N LEU A 2 8.34 4.31 6.33
CA LEU A 2 9.57 3.68 6.87
C LEU A 2 10.84 4.51 6.59
N ALA A 3 10.96 5.10 5.40
CA ALA A 3 12.08 5.97 5.04
C ALA A 3 12.28 7.18 5.97
N ARG A 4 11.22 7.73 6.57
CA ARG A 4 11.34 8.88 7.50
C ARG A 4 11.79 8.44 8.91
N ILE A 5 11.35 7.26 9.34
CA ILE A 5 11.79 6.65 10.60
C ILE A 5 13.26 6.22 10.49
N ALA A 6 13.64 5.60 9.36
CA ALA A 6 15.02 5.26 9.05
C ALA A 6 15.93 6.50 9.04
N ILE A 7 15.48 7.63 8.45
CA ILE A 7 16.24 8.89 8.47
C ILE A 7 16.47 9.41 9.89
N VAL A 8 15.46 9.40 10.76
CA VAL A 8 15.60 9.87 12.15
C VAL A 8 16.53 8.96 12.96
N LEU A 9 16.45 7.63 12.76
CA LEU A 9 17.36 6.67 13.37
C LEU A 9 18.79 6.81 12.85
N LEU A 10 18.96 7.03 11.54
CA LEU A 10 20.26 7.32 10.92
C LEU A 10 20.89 8.60 11.48
N PHE A 11 20.13 9.67 11.69
CA PHE A 11 20.65 10.90 12.31
C PHE A 11 21.09 10.68 13.76
N ALA A 12 20.33 9.91 14.54
CA ALA A 12 20.71 9.56 15.91
C ALA A 12 21.99 8.69 15.95
N LEU A 13 22.15 7.76 15.01
CA LEU A 13 23.31 6.88 14.91
C LEU A 13 24.57 7.61 14.42
N VAL A 14 24.43 8.59 13.51
CA VAL A 14 25.55 9.42 13.03
C VAL A 14 26.17 10.25 14.16
N GLU A 15 25.36 10.78 15.08
CA GLU A 15 25.88 11.49 16.25
C GLU A 15 26.64 10.55 17.20
N VAL A 16 26.13 9.33 17.42
CA VAL A 16 26.80 8.30 18.23
C VAL A 16 28.12 7.85 17.61
N LYS A 17 28.21 7.77 16.28
CA LYS A 17 29.41 7.39 15.54
C LYS A 17 30.53 8.45 15.63
N ALA A 18 30.16 9.74 15.66
CA ALA A 18 31.13 10.81 15.89
C ALA A 18 31.75 10.70 17.29
N ASP A 19 30.92 10.40 18.30
CA ASP A 19 31.37 10.16 19.68
C ASP A 19 32.21 8.86 19.79
N TYR A 20 31.92 7.83 18.98
CA TYR A 20 32.74 6.60 18.88
C TYR A 20 34.16 6.88 18.38
N GLN A 21 34.27 7.63 17.28
CA GLN A 21 35.56 7.88 16.65
C GLN A 21 36.44 8.71 17.57
N GLN A 22 35.86 9.70 18.27
CA GLN A 22 36.54 10.45 19.31
C GLN A 22 37.04 9.54 20.45
N CYS A 23 36.23 8.55 20.85
CA CYS A 23 36.60 7.57 21.88
C CYS A 23 37.75 6.65 21.44
N LEU A 24 37.77 6.19 20.19
CA LEU A 24 38.89 5.41 19.62
C LEU A 24 40.17 6.24 19.50
N ASP A 25 40.05 7.49 19.08
CA ASP A 25 41.18 8.40 18.92
C ASP A 25 41.82 8.70 20.28
N ASP A 26 41.01 8.95 21.33
CA ASP A 26 41.47 9.15 22.71
C ASP A 26 42.12 7.88 23.31
N TRP A 27 41.66 6.68 22.95
CA TRP A 27 42.27 5.40 23.37
C TRP A 27 43.68 5.22 22.78
N SER A 28 43.88 5.62 21.52
CA SER A 28 45.17 5.51 20.82
C SER A 28 46.28 6.38 21.43
N PHE A 29 45.93 7.38 22.24
CA PHE A 29 46.87 8.36 22.84
C PHE A 29 47.37 8.02 24.26
N GLY A 30 47.14 6.82 24.78
CA GLY A 30 47.91 6.29 25.92
C GLY A 30 47.17 6.16 27.26
N GLY A 31 45.84 6.04 27.25
CA GLY A 31 45.08 5.61 28.43
C GLY A 31 45.35 4.13 28.73
N GLY A 32 46.11 3.83 29.78
CA GLY A 32 46.43 2.45 30.16
C GLY A 32 45.20 1.57 30.43
N PRO A 33 45.32 0.23 30.31
CA PRO A 33 44.24 -0.76 30.23
C PRO A 33 43.37 -0.95 31.50
N ASN A 34 43.46 -0.06 32.49
CA ASN A 34 42.81 -0.23 33.78
C ASN A 34 41.54 0.62 33.97
N ASN A 35 41.08 1.33 32.94
CA ASN A 35 39.84 2.10 33.02
C ASN A 35 38.66 1.25 32.54
N LEU A 36 38.17 0.37 33.42
CA LEU A 36 37.03 -0.55 33.18
C LEU A 36 35.80 0.19 32.63
N THR A 37 35.60 1.44 33.06
CA THR A 37 34.54 2.33 32.59
C THR A 37 34.68 2.67 31.10
N TYR A 38 35.90 2.89 30.64
CA TYR A 38 36.18 3.23 29.23
C TYR A 38 35.95 2.03 28.30
N TYR A 39 36.33 0.82 28.75
CA TYR A 39 36.07 -0.43 28.02
C TYR A 39 34.56 -0.69 27.84
N LYS A 40 33.76 -0.48 28.90
CA LYS A 40 32.30 -0.61 28.85
C LYS A 40 31.64 0.40 27.89
N ILE A 41 32.19 1.62 27.80
CA ILE A 41 31.73 2.63 26.83
C ILE A 41 32.01 2.17 25.40
N CYS A 42 33.22 1.66 25.11
CA CYS A 42 33.54 1.13 23.78
C CYS A 42 32.68 -0.09 23.40
N GLU A 43 32.37 -0.99 24.35
CA GLU A 43 31.44 -2.11 24.11
C GLU A 43 30.03 -1.63 23.78
N LEU A 44 29.50 -0.64 24.53
CA LEU A 44 28.19 -0.07 24.26
C LEU A 44 28.13 0.59 22.88
N VAL A 45 29.18 1.32 22.49
CA VAL A 45 29.21 2.00 21.19
C VAL A 45 29.40 1.01 20.04
N GLY A 46 30.19 -0.05 20.23
CA GLY A 46 30.28 -1.17 19.28
C GLY A 46 28.93 -1.89 19.11
N PHE A 47 28.17 -2.05 20.20
CA PHE A 47 26.81 -2.59 20.14
C PHE A 47 25.87 -1.66 19.36
N LEU A 48 25.90 -0.35 19.60
CA LEU A 48 25.11 0.64 18.86
C LEU A 48 25.47 0.67 17.35
N SER A 49 26.73 0.43 16.98
CA SER A 49 27.13 0.28 15.59
C SER A 49 26.56 -0.98 14.93
N ASN A 50 26.42 -2.08 15.67
CA ASN A 50 25.80 -3.31 15.14
C ASN A 50 24.27 -3.17 14.94
N ILE A 51 23.63 -2.22 15.63
CA ILE A 51 22.23 -1.86 15.39
C ILE A 51 22.07 -1.21 14.02
N GLU A 52 23.05 -0.39 13.57
CA GLU A 52 23.06 0.22 12.23
C GLU A 52 23.00 -0.87 11.15
N ASP A 53 23.82 -1.92 11.28
CA ASP A 53 23.83 -3.07 10.36
C ASP A 53 22.55 -3.93 10.47
N SER A 54 21.90 -3.93 11.64
CA SER A 54 20.65 -4.69 11.89
C SER A 54 19.40 -3.98 11.36
N LEU A 55 19.45 -2.65 11.20
CA LEU A 55 18.35 -1.82 10.70
C LEU A 55 18.04 -2.08 9.22
N ASP A 56 19.03 -2.52 8.43
CA ASP A 56 18.88 -2.84 7.01
C ASP A 56 17.98 -4.06 6.73
N GLY A 57 17.53 -4.79 7.77
CA GLY A 57 16.68 -5.98 7.66
C GLY A 57 15.35 -5.93 8.43
N LEU A 58 14.93 -4.77 8.96
CA LEU A 58 13.69 -4.67 9.74
C LEU A 58 12.50 -4.30 8.84
N ASP A 59 11.65 -5.30 8.56
CA ASP A 59 10.51 -5.15 7.65
C ASP A 59 9.19 -4.78 8.36
N ASN A 60 9.14 -4.89 9.71
CA ASN A 60 7.93 -4.60 10.48
C ASN A 60 8.21 -3.87 11.81
N LEU A 61 7.15 -3.32 12.40
CA LEU A 61 7.21 -2.50 13.61
C LEU A 61 7.61 -3.30 14.86
N ASP A 62 7.27 -4.59 14.91
CA ASP A 62 7.54 -5.46 16.06
C ASP A 62 9.04 -5.75 16.20
N ASP A 63 9.74 -5.93 15.08
CA ASP A 63 11.19 -6.15 15.07
C ASP A 63 11.95 -4.89 15.52
N ILE A 64 11.45 -3.69 15.16
CA ILE A 64 11.98 -2.41 15.63
C ILE A 64 11.78 -2.27 17.14
N TYR A 65 10.61 -2.63 17.66
CA TYR A 65 10.34 -2.60 19.11
C TYR A 65 11.22 -3.60 19.88
N ALA A 66 11.40 -4.81 19.35
CA ALA A 66 12.26 -5.82 19.97
C ALA A 66 13.71 -5.34 20.05
N LEU A 67 14.23 -4.73 18.99
CA LEU A 67 15.60 -4.20 18.94
C LEU A 67 15.80 -3.03 19.92
N LEU A 68 14.84 -2.10 19.98
CA LEU A 68 14.86 -0.98 20.94
C LEU A 68 14.83 -1.47 22.39
N ASN A 69 13.96 -2.44 22.69
CA ASN A 69 13.84 -2.97 24.06
C ASN A 69 15.08 -3.77 24.48
N ALA A 70 15.68 -4.54 23.57
CA ALA A 70 16.95 -5.22 23.83
C ALA A 70 18.08 -4.23 24.13
N THR A 71 18.15 -3.14 23.37
CA THR A 71 19.13 -2.06 23.55
C THR A 71 18.96 -1.37 24.90
N TYR A 72 17.72 -1.04 25.28
CA TYR A 72 17.41 -0.42 26.57
C TYR A 72 17.82 -1.30 27.75
N ASN A 73 17.54 -2.59 27.69
CA ASN A 73 17.88 -3.53 28.78
C ASN A 73 19.40 -3.72 28.93
N GLN A 74 20.15 -3.75 27.83
CA GLN A 74 21.62 -3.83 27.90
C GLN A 74 22.24 -2.56 28.49
N VAL A 75 21.68 -1.38 28.20
CA VAL A 75 22.11 -0.11 28.82
C VAL A 75 21.87 -0.13 30.34
N LEU A 76 20.74 -0.69 30.79
CA LEU A 76 20.43 -0.84 32.22
C LEU A 76 21.38 -1.78 32.96
N GLU A 77 21.88 -2.84 32.30
CA GLU A 77 22.80 -3.82 32.89
C GLU A 77 24.23 -3.29 33.09
N LEU A 78 24.60 -2.16 32.46
CA LEU A 78 26.00 -1.74 32.42
C LEU A 78 26.56 -1.19 33.75
N ASP A 79 25.74 -0.94 34.78
CA ASP A 79 26.16 -0.53 36.15
C ASP A 79 27.37 0.43 36.15
N ILE A 80 27.23 1.53 35.41
CA ILE A 80 28.27 2.56 35.28
C ILE A 80 27.90 3.73 36.17
N ASP A 81 28.68 3.92 37.24
CA ASP A 81 28.62 5.12 38.09
C ASP A 81 29.23 6.32 37.36
N MET A 82 28.41 6.99 36.55
CA MET A 82 28.76 8.18 35.77
C MET A 82 27.63 9.21 35.87
N ASP A 83 27.52 9.88 37.02
CA ASP A 83 26.42 10.80 37.34
C ASP A 83 26.13 11.84 36.25
N ALA A 84 27.14 12.39 35.57
CA ALA A 84 26.95 13.44 34.56
C ALA A 84 26.61 12.89 33.16
N TRP A 85 27.27 11.80 32.74
CA TRP A 85 27.08 11.23 31.41
C TRP A 85 25.91 10.26 31.36
N GLY A 86 25.69 9.49 32.42
CA GLY A 86 24.50 8.68 32.61
C GLY A 86 23.23 9.54 32.61
N GLN A 87 23.27 10.73 33.23
CA GLN A 87 22.16 11.70 33.12
C GLN A 87 21.97 12.21 31.70
N ASN A 88 23.04 12.55 30.97
CA ASN A 88 22.94 13.02 29.58
C ASN A 88 22.33 11.94 28.66
N LEU A 89 22.84 10.71 28.74
CA LEU A 89 22.33 9.58 27.96
C LEU A 89 20.87 9.26 28.32
N THR A 90 20.53 9.25 29.61
CA THR A 90 19.15 9.07 30.07
C THR A 90 18.23 10.15 29.53
N ASN A 91 18.66 11.41 29.51
CA ASN A 91 17.87 12.51 28.96
C ASN A 91 17.67 12.36 27.44
N LYS A 92 18.70 11.95 26.69
CA LYS A 92 18.59 11.68 25.24
C LYS A 92 17.64 10.50 24.96
N LEU A 93 17.73 9.42 25.74
CA LEU A 93 16.82 8.27 25.64
C LEU A 93 15.37 8.67 25.95
N ASN A 94 15.15 9.46 26.99
CA ASN A 94 13.81 9.96 27.33
C ASN A 94 13.25 10.90 26.25
N ASP A 95 14.08 11.74 25.65
CA ASP A 95 13.68 12.61 24.52
C ASP A 95 13.30 11.78 23.27
N LEU A 96 14.10 10.76 22.93
CA LEU A 96 13.78 9.80 21.87
C LEU A 96 12.47 9.07 22.14
N TYR A 97 12.29 8.58 23.36
CA TYR A 97 11.06 7.89 23.77
C TYR A 97 9.84 8.83 23.70
N SER A 98 9.98 10.09 24.13
CA SER A 98 8.93 11.10 24.00
C SER A 98 8.58 11.35 22.54
N LYS A 99 9.57 11.57 21.67
CA LYS A 99 9.36 11.77 20.22
C LYS A 99 8.69 10.56 19.57
N LEU A 100 9.05 9.35 19.97
CA LEU A 100 8.41 8.13 19.48
C LEU A 100 6.94 8.07 19.92
N ASN A 101 6.64 8.42 21.18
CA ASN A 101 5.27 8.49 21.68
C ASN A 101 4.44 9.60 21.02
N ASP A 102 5.05 10.73 20.69
CA ASP A 102 4.40 11.80 19.91
C ASP A 102 4.07 11.30 18.50
N ILE A 103 4.99 10.60 17.84
CA ILE A 103 4.74 9.97 16.53
C ILE A 103 3.62 8.92 16.65
N LEU A 104 3.64 8.06 17.67
CA LEU A 104 2.59 7.09 17.93
C LEU A 104 1.24 7.77 18.15
N SER A 105 1.21 8.86 18.91
CA SER A 105 0.00 9.64 19.17
C SER A 105 -0.50 10.30 17.89
N LEU A 106 0.38 10.82 17.03
CA LEU A 106 0.02 11.34 15.71
C LEU A 106 -0.53 10.25 14.80
N LEU A 107 0.03 9.04 14.84
CA LEU A 107 -0.46 7.89 14.07
C LEU A 107 -1.83 7.41 14.58
N GLN A 108 -2.03 7.37 15.90
CA GLN A 108 -3.29 6.99 16.54
C GLN A 108 -4.37 8.05 16.33
N ASN A 109 -4.02 9.34 16.33
CA ASN A 109 -4.93 10.44 16.05
C ASN A 109 -5.23 10.59 14.56
N SER A 110 -4.32 10.19 13.65
CA SER A 110 -4.62 10.13 12.20
C SER A 110 -5.69 9.09 11.84
N ASN A 111 -6.00 8.15 12.74
CA ASN A 111 -7.08 7.19 12.57
C ASN A 111 -8.45 7.73 13.04
N ASN A 112 -8.50 8.92 13.65
CA ASN A 112 -9.70 9.51 14.24
C ASN A 112 -9.86 10.96 13.75
N GLU A 113 -10.31 11.18 12.51
CA GLU A 113 -11.22 12.30 12.14
C GLU A 113 -11.58 12.26 10.64
N GLU A 114 -12.88 12.14 10.37
CA GLU A 114 -13.67 12.56 9.20
C GLU A 114 -13.32 12.18 7.74
N ASP A 115 -12.17 11.55 7.42
CA ASP A 115 -11.79 11.30 6.01
C ASP A 115 -11.21 9.88 5.73
N SER A 116 -11.57 8.87 6.53
CA SER A 116 -11.03 7.51 6.32
C SER A 116 -11.76 6.74 5.22
N TYR A 117 -11.07 6.51 4.11
CA TYR A 117 -11.49 5.57 3.08
C TYR A 117 -11.58 4.15 3.66
N ARG A 118 -12.72 3.48 3.45
CA ARG A 118 -12.96 2.09 3.88
C ARG A 118 -13.01 1.17 2.67
N LEU A 119 -12.31 0.04 2.72
CA LEU A 119 -12.35 -0.96 1.65
C LEU A 119 -13.74 -1.58 1.58
N VAL A 120 -14.39 -1.46 0.42
CA VAL A 120 -15.70 -2.09 0.16
C VAL A 120 -15.61 -3.23 -0.82
N PHE A 121 -14.65 -3.21 -1.74
CA PHE A 121 -14.44 -4.29 -2.68
C PHE A 121 -12.97 -4.50 -2.96
N ARG A 122 -12.57 -5.76 -3.08
CA ARG A 122 -11.25 -6.15 -3.57
C ARG A 122 -11.39 -7.18 -4.68
N GLY A 123 -10.99 -6.78 -5.88
CA GLY A 123 -10.73 -7.69 -6.99
C GLY A 123 -9.41 -8.43 -6.78
N THR A 124 -9.43 -9.75 -6.98
CA THR A 124 -8.28 -10.64 -6.76
C THR A 124 -8.06 -11.43 -8.04
N PRO A 125 -6.88 -11.34 -8.66
CA PRO A 125 -6.61 -12.01 -9.91
C PRO A 125 -6.57 -13.54 -9.73
N GLY A 126 -6.92 -14.26 -10.78
CA GLY A 126 -6.80 -15.71 -10.86
C GLY A 126 -7.80 -16.54 -10.04
N THR A 127 -8.80 -15.88 -9.44
CA THR A 127 -9.77 -16.53 -8.54
C THR A 127 -10.93 -17.22 -9.26
N GLY A 128 -11.01 -17.09 -10.58
CA GLY A 128 -12.17 -17.45 -11.37
C GLY A 128 -13.30 -16.43 -11.22
N GLY A 129 -14.48 -16.78 -11.73
CA GLY A 129 -15.67 -15.94 -11.62
C GLY A 129 -15.63 -14.67 -12.47
N ASP A 130 -16.72 -13.90 -12.41
CA ASP A 130 -16.80 -12.60 -13.06
C ASP A 130 -16.61 -11.48 -12.03
N MET A 131 -15.52 -10.72 -12.12
CA MET A 131 -15.20 -9.68 -11.12
C MET A 131 -16.30 -8.59 -11.02
N PHE A 132 -16.97 -8.23 -12.12
CA PHE A 132 -18.04 -7.24 -12.08
C PHE A 132 -19.28 -7.81 -11.40
N ARG A 133 -19.64 -9.07 -11.70
CA ARG A 133 -20.75 -9.76 -11.00
C ARG A 133 -20.44 -9.98 -9.52
N ALA A 134 -19.18 -10.24 -9.18
CA ALA A 134 -18.74 -10.30 -7.79
C ALA A 134 -18.86 -8.92 -7.11
N PHE A 135 -18.55 -7.83 -7.82
CA PHE A 135 -18.72 -6.46 -7.30
C PHE A 135 -20.19 -6.09 -7.09
N THR A 136 -21.08 -6.37 -8.05
CA THR A 136 -22.51 -6.08 -7.94
C THR A 136 -23.21 -7.01 -6.95
N GLY A 137 -22.62 -8.17 -6.63
CA GLY A 137 -23.18 -9.18 -5.72
C GLY A 137 -24.00 -10.26 -6.41
N GLU A 138 -23.98 -10.31 -7.75
CA GLU A 138 -24.60 -11.36 -8.56
C GLU A 138 -23.84 -12.69 -8.50
N ASP A 139 -22.54 -12.67 -8.18
CA ASP A 139 -21.71 -13.85 -7.99
C ASP A 139 -21.18 -13.94 -6.57
N THR A 140 -21.97 -14.55 -5.69
CA THR A 140 -21.60 -14.75 -4.28
C THR A 140 -20.65 -15.92 -4.06
N SER A 141 -20.48 -16.82 -5.05
CA SER A 141 -19.62 -18.00 -4.91
C SER A 141 -18.13 -17.65 -4.85
N HIS A 142 -17.78 -16.50 -5.42
CA HIS A 142 -16.45 -15.92 -5.41
C HIS A 142 -16.27 -14.78 -4.39
N THR A 143 -17.26 -14.53 -3.52
CA THR A 143 -17.19 -13.57 -2.41
C THR A 143 -17.65 -14.22 -1.09
N THR A 144 -16.72 -14.72 -0.27
CA THR A 144 -17.09 -15.51 0.93
C THR A 144 -16.70 -14.90 2.28
N CYS A 145 -16.05 -13.74 2.30
CA CYS A 145 -15.64 -13.10 3.55
C CYS A 145 -16.76 -12.25 4.17
N SER A 146 -16.88 -12.25 5.50
CA SER A 146 -17.68 -11.26 6.23
C SER A 146 -17.01 -9.88 6.22
N SER A 147 -17.76 -8.83 6.54
CA SER A 147 -17.26 -7.47 6.73
C SER A 147 -16.30 -7.30 7.92
N SER A 148 -16.27 -8.27 8.84
CA SER A 148 -15.34 -8.34 9.97
C SER A 148 -14.08 -9.17 9.68
N SER A 149 -13.95 -9.67 8.45
CA SER A 149 -12.80 -10.49 8.06
C SER A 149 -11.50 -9.65 8.03
N PRO A 150 -10.33 -10.25 8.33
CA PRO A 150 -9.02 -9.66 8.05
C PRO A 150 -8.80 -9.20 6.60
N CYS A 151 -9.63 -9.68 5.66
CA CYS A 151 -9.61 -9.25 4.25
C CYS A 151 -10.39 -7.94 3.99
N ALA A 152 -11.08 -7.39 5.00
CA ALA A 152 -11.84 -6.15 4.93
C ALA A 152 -10.95 -4.90 5.06
N ILE A 153 -9.64 -5.09 5.21
CA ILE A 153 -8.61 -4.05 5.24
C ILE A 153 -7.57 -4.33 4.16
N TRP A 154 -6.85 -3.28 3.75
CA TRP A 154 -5.76 -3.40 2.80
C TRP A 154 -4.46 -2.81 3.36
N PRO A 155 -3.31 -3.52 3.27
CA PRO A 155 -3.23 -4.94 2.91
C PRO A 155 -3.96 -5.82 3.96
N PRO A 156 -4.35 -7.07 3.60
CA PRO A 156 -4.92 -7.99 4.59
C PRO A 156 -3.88 -8.27 5.68
N THR A 157 -4.30 -8.30 6.95
CA THR A 157 -3.39 -8.65 8.06
C THR A 157 -2.96 -10.11 8.02
N ASP A 158 -3.73 -10.97 7.36
CA ASP A 158 -3.37 -12.35 7.10
C ASP A 158 -3.89 -12.80 5.72
N ALA A 159 -3.00 -12.77 4.72
CA ALA A 159 -3.31 -13.20 3.36
C ALA A 159 -3.48 -14.72 3.22
N SER A 160 -3.07 -15.51 4.22
CA SER A 160 -3.17 -16.98 4.22
C SER A 160 -4.60 -17.48 4.47
N ILE A 161 -5.47 -16.59 4.97
CA ILE A 161 -6.88 -16.90 5.21
C ILE A 161 -7.54 -17.24 3.87
N ALA A 162 -8.17 -18.42 3.79
CA ALA A 162 -8.74 -18.94 2.55
C ALA A 162 -9.77 -18.01 1.88
N CYS A 163 -10.43 -17.12 2.63
CA CYS A 163 -11.35 -16.16 2.03
C CYS A 163 -10.61 -14.94 1.42
N CYS A 164 -9.39 -14.62 1.89
CA CYS A 164 -8.52 -13.60 1.31
C CYS A 164 -7.94 -14.00 -0.05
N THR A 165 -8.06 -15.26 -0.47
CA THR A 165 -7.69 -15.70 -1.82
C THR A 165 -8.82 -15.53 -2.83
N LYS A 166 -9.98 -14.98 -2.43
CA LYS A 166 -11.14 -14.70 -3.29
C LYS A 166 -11.41 -13.20 -3.40
N HIS A 167 -12.37 -12.82 -4.24
CA HIS A 167 -12.89 -11.45 -4.21
C HIS A 167 -13.48 -11.14 -2.82
N TYR A 168 -13.24 -9.93 -2.34
CA TYR A 168 -13.90 -9.42 -1.14
C TYR A 168 -14.96 -8.41 -1.55
N ARG A 169 -16.14 -8.48 -0.94
CA ARG A 169 -17.23 -7.53 -1.10
C ARG A 169 -17.89 -7.27 0.25
N ASN A 170 -17.95 -6.01 0.65
CA ASN A 170 -18.68 -5.57 1.82
C ASN A 170 -20.17 -5.41 1.48
N SER A 171 -20.97 -6.45 1.75
CA SER A 171 -22.40 -6.40 1.45
C SER A 171 -23.15 -5.25 2.12
N THR A 172 -22.73 -4.85 3.33
CA THR A 172 -23.37 -3.75 4.06
C THR A 172 -23.15 -2.41 3.38
N ALA A 173 -21.98 -2.20 2.77
CA ALA A 173 -21.70 -0.98 2.01
C ALA A 173 -22.49 -0.89 0.69
N PHE A 174 -22.81 -2.02 0.06
CA PHE A 174 -23.47 -2.06 -1.25
C PHE A 174 -24.98 -2.34 -1.24
N ASN A 175 -25.51 -3.08 -0.26
CA ASN A 175 -26.89 -3.60 -0.29
C ASN A 175 -27.94 -2.71 0.40
N GLY A 176 -27.56 -1.52 0.87
CA GLY A 176 -28.50 -0.58 1.48
C GLY A 176 -28.92 0.53 0.51
N SER A 177 -30.09 1.13 0.74
CA SER A 177 -30.45 2.47 0.24
C SER A 177 -29.41 3.56 0.54
N ASN A 178 -28.43 3.23 1.38
CA ASN A 178 -27.47 4.15 1.96
C ASN A 178 -26.35 4.59 1.00
N TRP A 179 -26.09 3.92 -0.14
CA TRP A 179 -24.96 4.34 -0.98
C TRP A 179 -25.09 5.80 -1.43
N ALA A 180 -26.19 6.13 -2.11
CA ALA A 180 -26.44 7.49 -2.61
C ALA A 180 -26.48 8.53 -1.48
N ASP A 181 -26.97 8.14 -0.32
CA ASP A 181 -27.13 9.06 0.82
C ASP A 181 -25.82 9.25 1.62
N SER A 182 -24.94 8.25 1.64
CA SER A 182 -23.77 8.23 2.52
C SER A 182 -22.43 8.37 1.81
N VAL A 183 -22.24 7.88 0.59
CA VAL A 183 -20.92 7.86 -0.06
C VAL A 183 -20.63 9.19 -0.76
N VAL A 184 -19.52 9.85 -0.40
CA VAL A 184 -19.11 11.14 -0.99
C VAL A 184 -17.96 11.00 -1.97
N LYS A 185 -17.05 10.05 -1.73
CA LYS A 185 -15.93 9.77 -2.64
C LYS A 185 -15.70 8.28 -2.77
N VAL A 186 -15.23 7.88 -3.93
CA VAL A 186 -14.76 6.51 -4.20
C VAL A 186 -13.32 6.57 -4.68
N LYS A 187 -12.42 5.82 -4.03
CA LYS A 187 -11.04 5.63 -4.49
C LYS A 187 -10.93 4.25 -5.14
N TYR A 188 -10.63 4.22 -6.43
CA TYR A 188 -10.22 3.02 -7.17
C TYR A 188 -8.69 2.94 -7.12
N VAL A 189 -8.15 1.79 -6.75
CA VAL A 189 -6.71 1.59 -6.61
C VAL A 189 -6.28 0.25 -7.21
N LEU A 190 -5.13 0.24 -7.86
CA LEU A 190 -4.45 -0.98 -8.28
C LEU A 190 -3.17 -1.15 -7.47
N PHE A 191 -2.90 -2.40 -7.09
CA PHE A 191 -1.73 -2.75 -6.31
C PHE A 191 -0.83 -3.71 -7.11
N ASP A 192 0.48 -3.57 -6.93
CA ASP A 192 1.49 -4.52 -7.39
C ASP A 192 2.52 -4.70 -6.27
N ASN A 193 2.72 -5.96 -5.84
CA ASN A 193 3.47 -6.32 -4.65
C ASN A 193 3.01 -5.56 -3.40
N GLY A 194 1.69 -5.39 -3.25
CA GLY A 194 1.08 -4.64 -2.14
C GLY A 194 1.25 -3.12 -2.21
N ILE A 195 1.95 -2.58 -3.21
CA ILE A 195 2.21 -1.14 -3.38
C ILE A 195 1.20 -0.55 -4.36
N GLU A 196 0.64 0.62 -4.03
CA GLU A 196 -0.25 1.38 -4.93
C GLU A 196 0.49 1.80 -6.21
N VAL A 197 0.09 1.26 -7.36
CA VAL A 197 0.68 1.58 -8.68
C VAL A 197 -0.18 2.50 -9.52
N LYS A 198 -1.50 2.49 -9.30
CA LYS A 198 -2.45 3.43 -9.92
C LYS A 198 -3.56 3.73 -8.93
N SER A 199 -3.99 4.99 -8.89
CA SER A 199 -5.21 5.37 -8.19
C SER A 199 -5.98 6.48 -8.89
N TYR A 200 -7.29 6.47 -8.66
CA TYR A 200 -8.29 7.39 -9.18
C TYR A 200 -9.32 7.66 -8.09
N VAL A 201 -9.57 8.93 -7.80
CA VAL A 201 -10.57 9.37 -6.83
C VAL A 201 -11.73 10.00 -7.57
N PHE A 202 -12.95 9.55 -7.27
CA PHE A 202 -14.17 10.00 -7.93
C PHE A 202 -15.11 10.67 -6.92
N ASN A 203 -15.84 11.68 -7.39
CA ASN A 203 -16.98 12.25 -6.70
C ASN A 203 -18.18 11.31 -6.82
N ALA A 204 -18.63 10.79 -5.69
CA ALA A 204 -19.72 9.83 -5.62
C ALA A 204 -21.05 10.42 -5.14
N ILE A 205 -21.12 11.73 -4.89
CA ILE A 205 -22.37 12.41 -4.56
C ILE A 205 -23.38 12.21 -5.71
N ASP A 206 -24.61 11.85 -5.38
CA ASP A 206 -25.68 11.56 -6.34
C ASP A 206 -25.29 10.50 -7.39
N SER A 207 -24.52 9.50 -6.97
CA SER A 207 -24.21 8.30 -7.77
C SER A 207 -24.79 7.05 -7.12
N ASP A 208 -24.90 5.99 -7.90
CA ASP A 208 -25.13 4.63 -7.41
C ASP A 208 -23.82 3.83 -7.43
N ILE A 209 -23.89 2.55 -7.06
CA ILE A 209 -22.75 1.65 -6.95
C ILE A 209 -21.98 1.43 -8.27
N ILE A 210 -22.54 1.80 -9.41
CA ILE A 210 -21.95 1.64 -10.75
C ILE A 210 -21.66 3.01 -11.39
N SER A 211 -22.55 3.99 -11.25
CA SER A 211 -22.48 5.27 -11.97
C SER A 211 -21.45 6.28 -11.46
N TRP A 212 -20.75 6.00 -10.35
CA TRP A 212 -19.64 6.82 -9.87
C TRP A 212 -18.39 6.76 -10.75
N PHE A 213 -18.20 5.67 -11.49
CA PHE A 213 -16.99 5.39 -12.24
C PHE A 213 -17.05 5.98 -13.65
N THR A 214 -16.89 7.30 -13.74
CA THR A 214 -16.97 8.05 -14.99
C THR A 214 -15.93 9.15 -15.04
N SER A 215 -15.53 9.55 -16.24
CA SER A 215 -14.56 10.63 -16.45
C SER A 215 -15.00 11.95 -15.80
N TYR A 216 -16.29 12.32 -15.91
CA TYR A 216 -16.84 13.56 -15.35
C TYR A 216 -16.88 13.59 -13.81
N ARG A 217 -16.73 12.43 -13.15
CA ARG A 217 -16.65 12.33 -11.69
C ARG A 217 -15.22 12.23 -11.19
N LEU A 218 -14.22 12.06 -12.05
CA LEU A 218 -12.83 11.94 -11.66
C LEU A 218 -12.33 13.27 -11.07
N GLN A 219 -11.92 13.25 -9.80
CA GLN A 219 -11.41 14.41 -9.06
C GLN A 219 -9.89 14.43 -8.98
N ASP A 220 -9.28 13.24 -8.82
CA ASP A 220 -7.83 13.09 -8.68
C ASP A 220 -7.38 11.77 -9.30
N SER A 221 -6.15 11.73 -9.80
CA SER A 221 -5.55 10.50 -10.30
C SER A 221 -4.04 10.55 -10.36
N THR A 222 -3.43 9.38 -10.26
CA THR A 222 -2.00 9.16 -10.58
C THR A 222 -1.63 9.49 -12.03
N CYS A 223 -2.60 9.75 -12.90
CA CYS A 223 -2.38 10.17 -14.28
C CYS A 223 -2.37 11.70 -14.35
N CYS A 224 -1.18 12.28 -14.55
CA CYS A 224 -0.92 13.72 -14.47
C CYS A 224 -1.76 14.58 -15.43
N THR A 225 -2.25 13.98 -16.52
CA THR A 225 -2.99 14.67 -17.59
C THR A 225 -4.38 14.11 -17.84
N CYS A 226 -4.89 13.25 -16.96
CA CYS A 226 -6.24 12.69 -17.14
C CYS A 226 -7.34 13.71 -16.78
N SER A 227 -7.01 14.73 -15.98
CA SER A 227 -7.88 15.90 -15.76
C SER A 227 -7.99 16.80 -16.99
N THR A 228 -7.03 16.71 -17.92
CA THR A 228 -6.99 17.43 -19.21
C THR A 228 -7.14 16.46 -20.37
N TYR A 229 -8.05 15.48 -20.26
CA TYR A 229 -8.61 14.79 -21.43
C TYR A 229 -9.52 15.75 -22.23
N ASP A 230 -9.01 16.96 -22.45
CA ASP A 230 -9.77 18.17 -22.71
C ASP A 230 -9.81 18.51 -24.20
N ASP A 231 -9.30 17.66 -25.09
CA ASP A 231 -9.44 17.95 -26.53
C ASP A 231 -9.75 16.75 -27.44
N HIS A 232 -9.42 15.49 -27.13
CA HIS A 232 -9.75 14.38 -28.05
C HIS A 232 -10.05 13.04 -27.34
N GLU A 233 -11.36 12.80 -27.09
CA GLU A 233 -12.02 11.53 -26.73
C GLU A 233 -12.01 11.17 -25.24
N PRO A 234 -13.03 11.56 -24.43
CA PRO A 234 -13.11 11.13 -23.04
C PRO A 234 -12.97 9.61 -22.98
N GLY A 235 -11.98 9.11 -22.23
CA GLY A 235 -11.79 7.67 -22.08
C GLY A 235 -13.12 6.99 -21.71
N ASP A 236 -13.34 5.79 -22.24
CA ASP A 236 -14.46 4.94 -21.84
C ASP A 236 -14.15 4.36 -20.45
N PHE A 237 -14.82 4.93 -19.44
CA PHE A 237 -14.82 4.42 -18.06
C PHE A 237 -16.03 3.51 -17.92
N SER A 238 -15.78 2.23 -17.65
CA SER A 238 -16.88 1.29 -17.46
C SER A 238 -16.49 0.13 -16.54
N LEU A 239 -17.22 0.00 -15.43
CA LEU A 239 -17.07 -1.13 -14.50
C LEU A 239 -17.56 -2.43 -15.14
N GLU A 240 -18.72 -2.36 -15.79
CA GLU A 240 -19.25 -3.47 -16.59
C GLU A 240 -18.35 -3.74 -17.80
N GLY A 241 -17.72 -2.69 -18.34
CA GLY A 241 -16.88 -2.74 -19.53
C GLY A 241 -17.65 -3.21 -20.76
N SER A 242 -16.95 -3.86 -21.68
CA SER A 242 -17.53 -4.34 -22.94
C SER A 242 -17.80 -5.85 -22.86
N THR A 243 -19.05 -6.23 -23.08
CA THR A 243 -19.42 -7.61 -23.34
C THR A 243 -19.49 -7.80 -24.85
N MET A 244 -18.48 -8.43 -25.45
CA MET A 244 -18.58 -8.79 -26.86
C MET A 244 -19.46 -10.04 -27.01
N PRO A 245 -20.53 -10.00 -27.84
CA PRO A 245 -21.30 -11.19 -28.18
C PRO A 245 -20.43 -12.20 -28.95
N PRO A 246 -20.56 -13.51 -28.69
CA PRO A 246 -21.18 -14.16 -27.53
C PRO A 246 -20.09 -14.75 -26.62
N SER A 247 -19.98 -14.29 -25.36
CA SER A 247 -19.33 -15.00 -24.25
C SER A 247 -17.80 -15.15 -24.21
N ILE A 248 -17.01 -14.40 -24.98
CA ILE A 248 -15.58 -14.77 -25.17
C ILE A 248 -14.53 -13.82 -24.59
N SER A 249 -14.88 -12.58 -24.27
CA SER A 249 -14.07 -11.73 -23.38
C SER A 249 -14.92 -10.69 -22.71
N ALA A 250 -15.20 -10.89 -21.42
CA ALA A 250 -15.66 -9.81 -20.58
C ALA A 250 -14.42 -8.99 -20.20
N ARG A 251 -14.29 -7.78 -20.73
CA ARG A 251 -13.38 -6.78 -20.18
C ARG A 251 -14.19 -6.00 -19.15
N ARG A 252 -13.74 -5.96 -17.91
CA ARG A 252 -14.39 -5.26 -16.78
C ARG A 252 -13.47 -4.15 -16.29
N PHE A 253 -13.98 -3.23 -15.47
CA PHE A 253 -13.20 -2.17 -14.80
C PHE A 253 -12.19 -1.51 -15.74
N GLN A 254 -12.68 -1.06 -16.90
CA GLN A 254 -11.84 -0.49 -17.95
C GLN A 254 -11.82 1.03 -17.87
N ILE A 255 -10.62 1.59 -18.07
CA ILE A 255 -10.42 3.01 -18.37
C ILE A 255 -9.56 3.02 -19.63
N VAL A 256 -10.19 3.18 -20.79
CA VAL A 256 -9.55 3.00 -22.11
C VAL A 256 -9.90 4.14 -23.06
N SER A 257 -9.12 4.37 -24.10
CA SER A 257 -9.50 5.32 -25.17
C SER A 257 -10.62 4.73 -26.05
N GLU A 258 -11.39 5.58 -26.73
CA GLU A 258 -12.50 5.18 -27.62
C GLU A 258 -12.03 4.30 -28.81
N ALA A 259 -10.74 4.32 -29.16
CA ALA A 259 -10.17 3.42 -30.16
C ALA A 259 -10.11 1.95 -29.69
N HIS A 260 -11.21 1.21 -29.87
CA HIS A 260 -11.36 -0.16 -29.37
C HIS A 260 -10.79 -1.28 -30.27
N SER A 261 -10.16 -0.94 -31.39
CA SER A 261 -9.49 -1.94 -32.23
C SER A 261 -8.26 -2.52 -31.52
N CYS A 262 -7.99 -3.83 -31.63
CA CYS A 262 -6.88 -4.45 -30.89
C CYS A 262 -5.49 -3.81 -31.07
N PRO A 263 -5.07 -3.39 -32.28
CA PRO A 263 -3.79 -2.71 -32.46
C PRO A 263 -3.69 -1.34 -31.79
N ASN A 264 -4.85 -0.73 -31.48
CA ASN A 264 -4.96 0.60 -30.89
C ASN A 264 -5.63 0.60 -29.52
N TYR A 265 -5.88 -0.58 -28.93
CA TYR A 265 -6.51 -0.70 -27.63
C TYR A 265 -5.54 -0.15 -26.59
N LYS A 266 -5.76 1.12 -26.24
CA LYS A 266 -4.96 1.91 -25.33
C LYS A 266 -5.80 2.25 -24.11
N GLY A 267 -5.21 2.20 -22.94
CA GLY A 267 -5.88 2.62 -21.73
C GLY A 267 -4.98 2.62 -20.52
N LEU A 268 -5.58 2.94 -19.39
CA LEU A 268 -4.95 2.97 -18.09
C LEU A 268 -5.09 1.63 -17.36
N THR A 269 -6.26 1.02 -17.43
CA THR A 269 -6.57 -0.25 -16.75
C THR A 269 -7.61 -1.03 -17.51
N VAL A 270 -7.51 -2.36 -17.44
CA VAL A 270 -8.55 -3.29 -17.91
C VAL A 270 -8.48 -4.59 -17.11
N VAL A 271 -9.63 -5.08 -16.68
CA VAL A 271 -9.74 -6.41 -16.07
C VAL A 271 -10.18 -7.40 -17.14
N VAL A 272 -9.28 -8.31 -17.51
CA VAL A 272 -9.59 -9.39 -18.46
C VAL A 272 -10.23 -10.54 -17.68
N ASN A 273 -11.52 -10.73 -17.91
CA ASN A 273 -12.38 -11.61 -17.15
C ASN A 273 -12.79 -12.83 -18.00
N ALA A 274 -11.80 -13.49 -18.58
CA ALA A 274 -11.98 -14.67 -19.41
C ALA A 274 -10.82 -15.66 -19.24
N PRO A 275 -11.11 -16.98 -19.32
CA PRO A 275 -10.07 -17.99 -19.39
C PRO A 275 -9.07 -17.72 -20.51
N SER A 276 -7.82 -18.15 -20.32
CA SER A 276 -6.81 -18.05 -21.38
C SER A 276 -7.22 -18.87 -22.61
N GLY A 277 -6.90 -18.37 -23.80
CA GLY A 277 -7.09 -19.08 -25.06
C GLY A 277 -8.54 -19.21 -25.53
N THR A 278 -9.53 -18.79 -24.74
CA THR A 278 -10.93 -18.81 -25.18
C THR A 278 -11.27 -17.57 -26.00
N SER A 279 -10.73 -16.39 -25.68
CA SER A 279 -11.07 -15.12 -26.35
C SER A 279 -10.55 -15.00 -27.80
N PRO A 280 -11.39 -14.72 -28.82
CA PRO A 280 -10.96 -14.29 -30.15
C PRO A 280 -10.49 -12.83 -30.16
N GLY A 281 -10.38 -12.19 -28.98
CA GLY A 281 -10.03 -10.80 -28.82
C GLY A 281 -8.56 -10.49 -29.04
N CYS A 282 -8.12 -9.40 -28.43
CA CYS A 282 -6.78 -8.87 -28.55
C CYS A 282 -5.75 -9.81 -27.94
N ASP A 283 -4.48 -9.65 -28.31
CA ASP A 283 -3.41 -10.54 -27.82
C ASP A 283 -3.33 -10.55 -26.28
N PHE A 284 -3.63 -9.43 -25.62
CA PHE A 284 -3.68 -9.36 -24.15
C PHE A 284 -4.86 -10.14 -23.53
N ASP A 285 -5.96 -10.33 -24.27
CA ASP A 285 -7.08 -11.16 -23.81
C ASP A 285 -6.69 -12.64 -23.77
N ARG A 286 -5.72 -13.04 -24.61
CA ARG A 286 -5.27 -14.42 -24.80
C ARG A 286 -4.04 -14.79 -23.96
N LEU A 287 -3.57 -13.90 -23.09
CA LEU A 287 -2.42 -14.19 -22.22
C LEU A 287 -2.64 -15.48 -21.41
N PRO A 288 -1.63 -16.34 -21.27
CA PRO A 288 -1.70 -17.52 -20.40
C PRO A 288 -1.83 -17.09 -18.95
N GLY A 289 -2.59 -17.87 -18.17
CA GLY A 289 -2.75 -17.67 -16.73
C GLY A 289 -4.19 -17.75 -16.27
N PRO A 290 -4.39 -17.77 -14.94
CA PRO A 290 -5.73 -17.79 -14.37
C PRO A 290 -6.42 -16.43 -14.58
N TYR A 291 -7.74 -16.40 -14.49
CA TYR A 291 -8.57 -15.20 -14.65
C TYR A 291 -9.34 -14.93 -13.35
N PRO A 292 -9.80 -13.69 -13.09
CA PRO A 292 -9.53 -12.47 -13.86
C PRO A 292 -8.05 -12.06 -13.83
N ARG A 293 -7.61 -11.27 -14.81
CA ARG A 293 -6.30 -10.60 -14.82
C ARG A 293 -6.51 -9.10 -14.78
N ILE A 294 -5.78 -8.39 -13.93
CA ILE A 294 -5.90 -6.94 -13.77
C ILE A 294 -4.70 -6.32 -14.48
N LEU A 295 -4.90 -5.74 -15.66
CA LEU A 295 -3.82 -5.12 -16.43
C LEU A 295 -3.84 -3.62 -16.22
N TYR A 296 -2.65 -3.00 -16.14
CA TYR A 296 -2.52 -1.55 -16.02
C TYR A 296 -1.36 -1.02 -16.86
N SER A 297 -1.46 0.22 -17.34
CA SER A 297 -0.38 0.86 -18.09
C SER A 297 0.76 1.30 -17.18
N TYR A 298 2.02 1.08 -17.58
CA TYR A 298 3.15 1.70 -16.89
C TYR A 298 3.18 3.22 -17.10
N GLY A 299 2.76 3.69 -18.28
CA GLY A 299 2.68 5.12 -18.58
C GLY A 299 1.68 5.86 -17.70
N GLU A 300 1.93 7.15 -17.48
CA GLU A 300 1.02 8.04 -16.75
C GLU A 300 -0.29 8.25 -17.52
N CYS A 301 -0.23 8.41 -18.85
CA CYS A 301 -1.35 8.76 -19.74
C CYS A 301 -1.92 7.55 -20.53
N GLY A 302 -1.83 6.35 -19.96
CA GLY A 302 -2.26 5.12 -20.62
C GLY A 302 -1.23 4.57 -21.60
N SER A 303 -1.39 3.31 -21.98
CA SER A 303 -0.49 2.60 -22.89
C SER A 303 -1.24 1.59 -23.74
N LYS A 304 -0.64 1.16 -24.87
CA LYS A 304 -1.26 0.15 -25.71
C LYS A 304 -1.11 -1.23 -25.06
N PHE A 305 -2.22 -1.94 -24.91
CA PHE A 305 -2.22 -3.28 -24.32
C PHE A 305 -1.75 -4.37 -25.30
N ASN A 306 -1.44 -4.04 -26.55
CA ASN A 306 -0.82 -4.97 -27.49
C ASN A 306 0.72 -5.06 -27.37
N ASN A 307 1.34 -4.24 -26.52
CA ASN A 307 2.78 -4.28 -26.27
C ASN A 307 3.06 -4.59 -24.79
N ARG A 308 3.57 -5.80 -24.51
CA ARG A 308 3.82 -6.29 -23.15
C ARG A 308 4.87 -5.51 -22.38
N ALA A 309 5.71 -4.71 -23.06
CA ALA A 309 6.65 -3.80 -22.41
C ALA A 309 5.97 -2.53 -21.85
N GLN A 310 4.69 -2.29 -22.15
CA GLN A 310 3.99 -1.05 -21.80
C GLN A 310 2.91 -1.22 -20.73
N TYR A 311 2.66 -2.43 -20.27
CA TYR A 311 1.68 -2.70 -19.21
C TYR A 311 2.19 -3.74 -18.21
N GLY A 312 1.73 -3.61 -16.97
CA GLY A 312 1.92 -4.55 -15.89
C GLY A 312 0.65 -5.33 -15.58
N GLN A 313 0.77 -6.26 -14.64
CA GLN A 313 -0.36 -6.99 -14.07
C GLN A 313 -0.39 -6.73 -12.57
N ALA A 314 -1.51 -6.17 -12.08
CA ALA A 314 -1.72 -5.89 -10.67
C ALA A 314 -2.07 -7.17 -9.90
N ASP A 315 -1.64 -7.24 -8.64
CA ASP A 315 -1.95 -8.32 -7.69
C ASP A 315 -3.31 -8.13 -7.00
N ALA A 316 -3.84 -6.89 -7.01
CA ALA A 316 -5.18 -6.58 -6.55
C ALA A 316 -5.75 -5.29 -7.16
N LEU A 317 -7.08 -5.21 -7.12
CA LEU A 317 -7.85 -4.00 -7.36
C LEU A 317 -8.62 -3.70 -6.07
N GLY A 318 -8.47 -2.52 -5.51
CA GLY A 318 -9.22 -2.05 -4.35
C GLY A 318 -10.22 -0.95 -4.72
N ILE A 319 -11.43 -1.04 -4.18
CA ILE A 319 -12.40 0.05 -4.20
C ILE A 319 -12.68 0.43 -2.76
N PHE A 320 -12.39 1.69 -2.44
CA PHE A 320 -12.59 2.26 -1.13
C PHE A 320 -13.62 3.38 -1.20
N VAL A 321 -14.42 3.54 -0.16
CA VAL A 321 -15.42 4.61 -0.06
C VAL A 321 -15.13 5.51 1.13
N MET A 322 -15.39 6.79 0.95
CA MET A 322 -15.49 7.76 2.02
C MET A 322 -16.97 8.10 2.18
N THR A 323 -17.48 8.02 3.41
CA THR A 323 -18.87 8.36 3.71
C THR A 323 -18.98 9.73 4.38
N LYS A 324 -20.15 10.36 4.28
CA LYS A 324 -20.49 11.53 5.11
C LYS A 324 -20.31 11.17 6.60
N PRO A 325 -19.85 12.13 7.42
CA PRO A 325 -19.78 11.95 8.86
C PRO A 325 -21.15 11.67 9.49
#